data_AF-A0A6I3ISF7-F1
#
_entry.id   AF-A0A6I3ISF7-F1
#
_cell.length_a   1.000
_cell.length_b   1.000
_cell.length_c   1.000
_cell.angle_alpha   90.00
_cell.angle_beta   90.00
_cell.angle_gamma   90.00
#
_symmetry.space_group_name_H-M   'P 1'
#
loop_
_entity.id
_entity.type
_entity.pdbx_description
1 polymer ?
#
loop_
_entity_poly.entity_id
_entity_poly.type
_entity_poly.pdbx_seq_one_letter_code
_entity_poly.pdbx_strand_id
1 'polypeptide(L)'
;MCACAASRLRAGRQSPHPMPSTLLELYRAGERDDSARPAALGLCHVHGSPLTGGRIAGMVDRSSPHAPRTSRDVAAVPSRRAVVAAASLVPLGLLTACRVRLEDDAPRIPLVPTREPTEDEALLLAAWRTATDLGRMTTGLAGDGAAAPRLHAVHARTFDQLLRDRRVPQAQRVTTPTPSVSTSGSDAGASGTVGTSGASGASGTPADRGAAARAEAAAVSPAALAELASAHAGQLPLLGSFGACRARLAGLLGSPARWPEWGTAASPADGGLLAAHRRARYHLEVAAARTPDDDRGAVSRELARVAGVVVRLESRGGSSGAPPAGYPLPFPVRDGAAARRLVTHALTTLETACGTTWAAGSGSTEAVTTTTRLVVDAVTAGDAWGVPLRAFPGLLS
;
A
#
# COMPACT_ATOMS: atom_id res chain seq x y z
N MET A 1 17.75 -72.11 14.23
CA MET A 1 19.06 -72.39 13.59
C MET A 1 18.80 -72.72 12.12
N CYS A 2 19.41 -71.94 11.20
CA CYS A 2 19.76 -72.22 9.79
C CYS A 2 18.69 -72.85 8.85
N ALA A 3 18.46 -72.48 7.59
CA ALA A 3 19.20 -71.79 6.51
C ALA A 3 18.15 -71.28 5.49
N CYS A 4 18.25 -70.11 4.84
CA CYS A 4 19.16 -69.62 3.78
C CYS A 4 18.82 -70.08 2.34
N ALA A 5 18.82 -69.09 1.42
CA ALA A 5 18.79 -69.12 -0.06
C ALA A 5 17.42 -69.32 -0.74
N ALA A 6 17.00 -68.60 -1.79
CA ALA A 6 17.57 -67.53 -2.61
C ALA A 6 16.44 -66.85 -3.40
N SER A 7 16.54 -65.55 -3.70
CA SER A 7 15.88 -64.97 -4.88
C SER A 7 16.61 -63.75 -5.41
N ARG A 8 16.80 -63.78 -6.72
CA ARG A 8 17.76 -63.03 -7.52
C ARG A 8 17.31 -61.60 -7.79
N LEU A 9 18.30 -60.71 -7.79
CA LEU A 9 18.29 -59.38 -8.39
C LEU A 9 17.72 -59.38 -9.82
N ARG A 10 16.82 -58.44 -10.11
CA ARG A 10 16.57 -57.92 -11.45
C ARG A 10 16.63 -56.39 -11.39
N ALA A 11 17.80 -55.86 -11.72
CA ALA A 11 18.04 -54.43 -11.90
C ALA A 11 17.36 -53.99 -13.20
N GLY A 12 16.25 -53.25 -13.09
CA GLY A 12 15.66 -52.52 -14.20
C GLY A 12 16.37 -51.18 -14.36
N ARG A 13 17.20 -51.06 -15.41
CA ARG A 13 17.70 -49.77 -15.91
C ARG A 13 16.51 -48.97 -16.44
N GLN A 14 16.13 -47.90 -15.75
CA GLN A 14 15.30 -46.83 -16.32
C GLN A 14 16.22 -45.84 -17.03
N SER A 15 16.09 -45.79 -18.36
CA SER A 15 16.70 -44.75 -19.19
C SER A 15 16.08 -43.38 -18.86
N PRO A 16 16.89 -42.31 -18.77
CA PRO A 16 16.36 -40.96 -18.57
C PRO A 16 15.64 -40.47 -19.82
N HIS A 17 14.39 -40.05 -19.67
CA HIS A 17 13.68 -39.29 -20.69
C HIS A 17 14.39 -37.94 -20.93
N PRO A 18 14.60 -37.53 -22.20
CA PRO A 18 15.11 -36.20 -22.49
C PRO A 18 14.04 -35.15 -22.18
N MET A 19 14.32 -34.29 -21.20
CA MET A 19 13.55 -33.06 -20.98
C MET A 19 13.77 -32.09 -22.16
N PRO A 20 12.74 -31.38 -22.63
CA PRO A 20 12.87 -30.42 -23.74
C PRO A 20 13.73 -29.22 -23.31
N SER A 21 14.89 -29.07 -23.96
CA SER A 21 15.93 -28.07 -23.70
C SER A 21 15.56 -26.62 -24.05
N THR A 22 14.32 -26.32 -24.41
CA THR A 22 13.91 -25.00 -24.93
C THR A 22 13.51 -23.97 -23.86
N LEU A 23 13.26 -24.36 -22.61
CA LEU A 23 12.91 -23.41 -21.53
C LEU A 23 14.10 -22.92 -20.69
N LEU A 24 15.26 -23.60 -20.78
CA LEU A 24 16.45 -23.27 -19.99
C LEU A 24 17.35 -22.23 -20.66
N GLU A 25 17.29 -22.05 -21.98
CA GLU A 25 18.06 -21.01 -22.69
C GLU A 25 17.47 -19.60 -22.53
N LEU A 26 16.15 -19.46 -22.42
CA LEU A 26 15.52 -18.17 -22.15
C LEU A 26 15.79 -17.65 -20.72
N TYR A 27 16.18 -18.53 -19.79
CA TYR A 27 16.53 -18.15 -18.42
C TYR A 27 18.02 -17.76 -18.28
N ARG A 28 18.91 -18.26 -19.14
CA ARG A 28 20.36 -17.97 -19.09
C ARG A 28 20.79 -16.72 -19.87
N ALA A 29 19.94 -16.19 -20.74
CA ALA A 29 20.24 -14.99 -21.51
C ALA A 29 19.98 -13.67 -20.76
N GLY A 30 19.44 -13.71 -19.54
CA GLY A 30 19.08 -12.52 -18.75
C GLY A 30 20.13 -12.04 -17.75
N GLU A 31 21.28 -12.70 -17.63
CA GLU A 31 22.22 -12.50 -16.50
C GLU A 31 23.67 -12.19 -16.94
N ARG A 32 23.86 -11.61 -18.13
CA ARG A 32 25.14 -11.05 -18.58
C ARG A 32 24.94 -9.75 -19.35
N ASP A 33 25.10 -8.63 -18.66
CA ASP A 33 26.00 -7.50 -18.97
C ASP A 33 25.46 -6.24 -18.28
N ASP A 34 26.04 -5.94 -17.12
CA ASP A 34 25.86 -4.69 -16.40
C ASP A 34 27.22 -3.97 -16.41
N SER A 35 27.61 -3.45 -17.58
CA SER A 35 28.84 -2.67 -17.76
C SER A 35 28.80 -1.81 -19.03
N ALA A 36 27.79 -0.94 -19.18
CA ALA A 36 27.92 0.24 -20.03
C ALA A 36 26.86 1.30 -19.68
N ARG A 37 27.29 2.38 -19.03
CA ARG A 37 26.58 3.68 -19.13
C ARG A 37 26.55 4.09 -20.61
N PRO A 38 25.47 4.76 -21.04
CA PRO A 38 25.68 5.96 -21.83
C PRO A 38 24.97 7.18 -21.26
N ALA A 39 25.56 8.30 -21.62
CA ALA A 39 25.19 9.65 -21.29
C ALA A 39 23.84 10.07 -21.87
N ALA A 40 23.38 11.21 -21.35
CA ALA A 40 22.28 12.04 -21.80
C ALA A 40 22.04 12.09 -23.32
N LEU A 41 20.76 12.22 -23.68
CA LEU A 41 20.10 12.75 -24.91
C LEU A 41 18.89 11.84 -25.22
N GLY A 42 17.67 12.29 -25.50
CA GLY A 42 17.12 13.62 -25.65
C GLY A 42 15.59 13.56 -25.48
N LEU A 43 15.01 14.72 -25.20
CA LEU A 43 13.56 14.96 -25.23
C LEU A 43 13.01 14.62 -26.62
N CYS A 44 12.11 13.63 -26.70
CA CYS A 44 11.18 13.53 -27.83
C CYS A 44 9.97 14.42 -27.56
N HIS A 45 9.99 15.61 -28.16
CA HIS A 45 8.81 16.45 -28.35
C HIS A 45 7.80 15.69 -29.23
N VAL A 46 6.62 15.39 -28.69
CA VAL A 46 5.50 14.88 -29.50
C VAL A 46 4.88 16.05 -30.25
N HIS A 47 5.13 16.10 -31.56
CA HIS A 47 4.47 17.01 -32.50
C HIS A 47 2.99 16.61 -32.65
N GLY A 48 2.10 17.52 -32.28
CA GLY A 48 0.70 17.46 -32.67
C GLY A 48 0.55 17.63 -34.18
N SER A 49 -0.29 16.79 -34.79
CA SER A 49 -0.79 16.98 -36.15
C SER A 49 -2.30 17.23 -36.14
N PRO A 50 -2.80 18.04 -37.09
CA PRO A 50 -4.09 18.70 -36.98
C PRO A 50 -5.26 17.79 -37.40
N LEU A 51 -6.38 17.94 -36.69
CA LEU A 51 -7.64 17.33 -37.04
C LEU A 51 -8.24 18.00 -38.28
N THR A 52 -8.34 17.23 -39.35
CA THR A 52 -9.05 17.54 -40.59
C THR A 52 -10.54 17.65 -40.32
N GLY A 53 -11.14 18.75 -40.77
CA GLY A 53 -12.55 19.05 -40.63
C GLY A 53 -13.46 18.11 -41.42
N GLY A 54 -14.51 17.63 -40.75
CA GLY A 54 -15.68 17.01 -41.35
C GLY A 54 -16.91 17.83 -41.02
N ARG A 55 -17.42 18.57 -42.01
CA ARG A 55 -18.74 19.22 -42.02
C ARG A 55 -19.83 18.16 -41.92
N ILE A 56 -20.74 18.28 -40.95
CA ILE A 56 -22.11 17.78 -41.10
C ILE A 56 -23.06 18.93 -40.73
N ALA A 57 -23.87 19.31 -41.71
CA ALA A 57 -24.95 20.26 -41.62
C ALA A 57 -26.26 19.54 -41.27
N GLY A 58 -27.14 20.23 -40.54
CA GLY A 58 -28.51 19.82 -40.18
C GLY A 58 -28.87 20.51 -38.86
N MET A 59 -29.33 21.76 -38.84
CA MET A 59 -30.61 22.33 -39.29
C MET A 59 -31.80 21.92 -38.40
N VAL A 60 -32.60 22.95 -38.01
CA VAL A 60 -33.83 23.00 -37.18
C VAL A 60 -33.53 23.31 -35.69
N ASP A 61 -33.57 24.55 -35.17
CA ASP A 61 -34.61 25.63 -35.12
C ASP A 61 -35.82 25.19 -34.25
N ARG A 62 -36.39 25.88 -33.25
CA ARG A 62 -36.41 27.29 -32.82
C ARG A 62 -37.09 27.36 -31.41
N SER A 63 -36.93 28.49 -30.70
CA SER A 63 -37.89 29.08 -29.72
C SER A 63 -37.89 28.47 -28.29
N SER A 64 -37.79 29.18 -27.15
CA SER A 64 -38.12 30.56 -26.73
C SER A 64 -37.58 30.80 -25.27
N PRO A 65 -37.87 31.91 -24.55
CA PRO A 65 -37.16 33.18 -24.60
C PRO A 65 -36.62 33.65 -23.23
N HIS A 66 -35.83 34.73 -23.28
CA HIS A 66 -35.34 35.54 -22.17
C HIS A 66 -36.43 36.11 -21.24
N ALA A 67 -36.08 36.22 -19.95
CA ALA A 67 -36.57 37.25 -19.05
C ALA A 67 -35.47 37.64 -18.02
N PRO A 68 -35.51 38.86 -17.45
CA PRO A 68 -34.32 39.66 -17.19
C PRO A 68 -33.87 39.71 -15.72
N ARG A 69 -32.63 40.18 -15.56
CA ARG A 69 -32.01 40.64 -14.31
C ARG A 69 -32.91 41.65 -13.58
N THR A 70 -33.05 41.47 -12.27
CA THR A 70 -33.25 42.59 -11.35
C THR A 70 -32.25 42.47 -10.20
N SER A 71 -31.28 43.37 -10.23
CA SER A 71 -30.52 43.85 -9.09
C SER A 71 -31.47 44.58 -8.15
N ARG A 72 -31.57 44.11 -6.90
CA ARG A 72 -32.07 44.91 -5.79
C ARG A 72 -30.97 45.05 -4.76
N ASP A 73 -30.44 46.26 -4.70
CA ASP A 73 -29.82 46.84 -3.52
C ASP A 73 -30.73 46.62 -2.32
N VAL A 74 -30.25 45.88 -1.33
CA VAL A 74 -30.80 45.93 0.03
C VAL A 74 -29.89 46.87 0.80
N ALA A 75 -30.42 48.07 1.02
CA ALA A 75 -29.86 49.09 1.86
C ALA A 75 -29.51 48.52 3.25
N ALA A 76 -28.33 48.91 3.73
CA ALA A 76 -27.87 48.70 5.08
C ALA A 76 -28.81 49.40 6.08
N VAL A 77 -29.40 48.61 6.98
CA VAL A 77 -30.05 49.11 8.20
C VAL A 77 -29.14 48.75 9.39
N PRO A 78 -28.77 49.73 10.25
CA PRO A 78 -27.91 49.50 11.40
C PRO A 78 -28.70 49.02 12.63
N SER A 79 -27.99 48.53 13.66
CA SER A 79 -28.46 48.07 15.00
C SER A 79 -28.81 46.56 15.04
N ARG A 80 -28.37 45.72 16.00
CA ARG A 80 -28.01 45.90 17.42
C ARG A 80 -26.89 44.93 17.86
N ARG A 81 -25.74 44.91 17.18
CA ARG A 81 -24.58 44.05 17.56
C ARG A 81 -23.33 44.82 18.02
N ALA A 82 -23.45 46.12 18.28
CA ALA A 82 -22.33 46.99 18.64
C ALA A 82 -22.30 47.43 20.13
N VAL A 83 -22.99 46.75 21.05
CA VAL A 83 -23.03 47.14 22.48
C VAL A 83 -22.53 46.04 23.44
N VAL A 84 -21.97 44.93 22.94
CA VAL A 84 -21.27 43.92 23.80
C VAL A 84 -19.82 43.74 23.35
N ALA A 85 -19.17 44.85 22.99
CA ALA A 85 -17.75 44.90 22.65
C ALA A 85 -16.90 45.67 23.68
N ALA A 86 -17.42 45.92 24.89
CA ALA A 86 -16.74 46.73 25.89
C ALA A 86 -16.97 46.23 27.33
N ALA A 87 -16.75 44.92 27.59
CA ALA A 87 -16.66 44.41 28.97
C ALA A 87 -16.11 42.97 29.05
N SER A 88 -14.92 42.69 28.48
CA SER A 88 -14.19 41.45 28.80
C SER A 88 -12.72 41.49 28.38
N LEU A 89 -12.02 42.56 28.76
CA LEU A 89 -10.57 42.51 28.94
C LEU A 89 -10.29 42.19 30.41
N VAL A 90 -10.50 40.93 30.79
CA VAL A 90 -9.95 40.36 32.02
C VAL A 90 -8.74 39.52 31.61
N PRO A 91 -7.55 39.77 32.19
CA PRO A 91 -6.37 38.98 31.89
C PRO A 91 -6.51 37.62 32.58
N LEU A 92 -7.05 36.62 31.88
CA LEU A 92 -6.98 35.19 32.27
C LEU A 92 -5.57 34.62 32.02
N GLY A 93 -4.53 35.37 32.41
CA GLY A 93 -3.12 35.03 32.22
C GLY A 93 -2.47 34.29 33.38
N LEU A 94 -3.21 33.96 34.45
CA LEU A 94 -2.65 33.38 35.68
C LEU A 94 -3.25 32.03 36.10
N LEU A 95 -4.06 31.38 35.26
CA LEU A 95 -4.62 30.04 35.54
C LEU A 95 -4.08 28.93 34.63
N THR A 96 -2.95 29.15 33.95
CA THR A 96 -2.23 28.10 33.21
C THR A 96 -1.06 27.50 33.99
N ALA A 97 -0.82 27.93 35.23
CA ALA A 97 0.33 27.50 36.05
C ALA A 97 0.04 26.30 36.97
N CYS A 98 -1.22 25.92 37.19
CA CYS A 98 -1.53 24.65 37.84
C CYS A 98 -1.50 23.53 36.79
N ARG A 99 -0.29 23.20 36.32
CA ARG A 99 -0.01 21.87 35.79
C ARG A 99 -0.19 20.88 36.94
N VAL A 100 -1.44 20.55 37.25
CA VAL A 100 -1.77 19.30 37.92
C VAL A 100 -1.35 18.23 36.92
N ARG A 101 -0.09 17.82 37.01
CA ARG A 101 0.33 16.50 36.54
C ARG A 101 -0.51 15.55 37.38
N LEU A 102 -1.65 15.13 36.82
CA LEU A 102 -2.21 13.82 37.13
C LEU A 102 -1.11 12.86 36.71
N GLU A 103 -0.21 12.59 37.64
CA GLU A 103 0.74 11.50 37.50
C GLU A 103 -0.11 10.26 37.19
N ASP A 104 0.33 9.46 36.21
CA ASP A 104 -0.31 8.21 35.79
C ASP A 104 -0.43 7.16 36.94
N ASP A 105 -0.02 7.54 38.15
CA ASP A 105 -0.16 6.84 39.43
C ASP A 105 -1.43 7.26 40.20
N ALA A 106 -2.52 7.59 39.50
CA ALA A 106 -3.82 7.67 40.16
C ALA A 106 -4.14 6.27 40.74
N PRO A 107 -4.32 6.12 42.07
CA PRO A 107 -4.52 4.82 42.68
C PRO A 107 -5.72 4.14 42.02
N ARG A 108 -5.51 2.89 41.55
CA ARG A 108 -6.54 2.09 40.88
C ARG A 108 -7.81 2.16 41.70
N ILE A 109 -8.83 2.86 41.18
CA ILE A 109 -10.12 2.99 41.86
C ILE A 109 -10.71 1.57 41.86
N PRO A 110 -10.84 0.91 43.03
CA PRO A 110 -11.14 -0.53 43.10
C PRO A 110 -12.55 -0.90 42.62
N LEU A 111 -13.33 0.06 42.09
CA LEU A 111 -14.71 -0.12 41.65
C LEU A 111 -14.96 0.28 40.18
N VAL A 112 -13.92 0.70 39.44
CA VAL A 112 -14.05 0.94 37.99
C VAL A 112 -13.44 -0.26 37.26
N PRO A 113 -14.25 -1.05 36.53
CA PRO A 113 -13.71 -2.13 35.70
C PRO A 113 -12.69 -1.55 34.72
N THR A 114 -11.42 -1.93 34.86
CA THR A 114 -10.41 -1.60 33.87
C THR A 114 -10.74 -2.36 32.60
N ARG A 115 -11.01 -1.62 31.52
CA ARG A 115 -11.19 -2.21 30.20
C ARG A 115 -9.98 -3.08 29.87
N GLU A 116 -10.23 -4.32 29.48
CA GLU A 116 -9.20 -5.18 28.92
C GLU A 116 -8.82 -4.67 27.52
N PRO A 117 -7.51 -4.47 27.22
CA PRO A 117 -7.06 -4.11 25.89
C PRO A 117 -7.59 -5.10 24.86
N THR A 118 -8.08 -4.59 23.75
CA THR A 118 -8.48 -5.45 22.63
C THR A 118 -7.25 -6.04 21.96
N GLU A 119 -7.46 -7.18 21.30
CA GLU A 119 -6.41 -7.83 20.52
C GLU A 119 -5.77 -6.88 19.51
N ASP A 120 -4.44 -6.84 19.47
CA ASP A 120 -3.63 -5.96 18.62
C ASP A 120 -3.92 -4.45 18.76
N GLU A 121 -4.51 -4.01 19.87
CA GLU A 121 -4.85 -2.60 20.06
C GLU A 121 -3.65 -1.66 19.90
N ALA A 122 -2.49 -2.08 20.41
CA ALA A 122 -1.25 -1.32 20.26
C ALA A 122 -0.83 -1.18 18.79
N LEU A 123 -0.94 -2.24 17.99
CA LEU A 123 -0.62 -2.23 16.56
C LEU A 123 -1.59 -1.34 15.77
N LEU A 124 -2.89 -1.41 16.08
CA LEU A 124 -3.90 -0.55 15.45
C LEU A 124 -3.68 0.93 15.80
N LEU A 125 -3.34 1.25 17.05
CA LEU A 125 -2.98 2.60 17.47
C LEU A 125 -1.70 3.08 16.77
N ALA A 126 -0.67 2.23 16.66
CA ALA A 126 0.57 2.56 15.96
C ALA A 126 0.32 2.82 14.47
N ALA A 127 -0.50 1.99 13.82
CA ALA A 127 -0.87 2.16 12.41
C ALA A 127 -1.67 3.45 12.18
N TRP A 128 -2.62 3.77 13.07
CA TRP A 128 -3.38 5.03 13.03
C TRP A 128 -2.48 6.27 13.16
N ARG A 129 -1.57 6.28 14.15
CA ARG A 129 -0.60 7.38 14.33
C ARG A 129 0.30 7.52 13.10
N THR A 130 0.85 6.40 12.63
CA THR A 130 1.70 6.36 11.44
C THR A 130 0.99 6.91 10.21
N ALA A 131 -0.27 6.52 9.97
CA ALA A 131 -1.06 7.06 8.87
C ALA A 131 -1.29 8.57 9.01
N THR A 132 -1.57 9.06 10.21
CA THR A 132 -1.77 10.50 10.47
C THR A 132 -0.48 11.29 10.23
N ASP A 133 0.66 10.77 10.69
CA ASP A 133 1.97 11.39 10.52
C ASP A 133 2.42 11.41 9.05
N LEU A 134 2.26 10.31 8.33
CA LEU A 134 2.54 10.23 6.89
C LEU A 134 1.62 11.17 6.09
N GLY A 135 0.35 11.29 6.45
CA GLY A 135 -0.56 12.26 5.85
C GLY A 135 -0.06 13.70 5.97
N ARG A 136 0.50 14.07 7.14
CA ARG A 136 1.12 15.38 7.35
C ARG A 136 2.42 15.54 6.55
N MET A 137 3.32 14.55 6.60
CA MET A 137 4.60 14.59 5.89
C MET A 137 4.45 14.67 4.36
N THR A 138 3.39 14.05 3.81
CA THR A 138 3.13 13.99 2.37
C THR A 138 2.26 15.14 1.86
N THR A 139 1.80 16.03 2.75
CA THR A 139 1.02 17.21 2.37
C THR A 139 1.86 18.16 1.51
N GLY A 140 1.40 18.47 0.31
CA GLY A 140 2.12 19.34 -0.64
C GLY A 140 3.04 18.60 -1.61
N LEU A 141 3.13 17.27 -1.54
CA LEU A 141 3.79 16.49 -2.59
C LEU A 141 3.04 16.60 -3.93
N ALA A 142 3.79 16.72 -5.01
CA ALA A 142 3.28 16.80 -6.38
C ALA A 142 3.79 15.63 -7.25
N GLY A 143 3.23 15.50 -8.47
CA GLY A 143 3.56 14.41 -9.40
C GLY A 143 3.14 13.05 -8.84
N ASP A 144 4.02 12.05 -8.95
CA ASP A 144 3.76 10.67 -8.51
C ASP A 144 3.42 10.53 -7.02
N GLY A 145 3.79 11.52 -6.21
CA GLY A 145 3.47 11.57 -4.77
C GLY A 145 2.12 12.21 -4.42
N ALA A 146 1.40 12.79 -5.39
CA ALA A 146 0.21 13.60 -5.12
C ALA A 146 -0.96 12.81 -4.50
N ALA A 147 -1.02 11.49 -4.73
CA ALA A 147 -2.05 10.62 -4.16
C ALA A 147 -1.80 10.24 -2.69
N ALA A 148 -0.55 10.33 -2.21
CA ALA A 148 -0.14 9.88 -0.88
C ALA A 148 -0.98 10.49 0.26
N PRO A 149 -1.15 11.83 0.39
CA PRO A 149 -1.89 12.40 1.52
C PRO A 149 -3.35 11.94 1.56
N ARG A 150 -3.99 11.78 0.40
CA ARG A 150 -5.37 11.26 0.29
C ARG A 150 -5.45 9.81 0.77
N LEU A 151 -4.49 8.97 0.37
CA LEU A 151 -4.43 7.57 0.77
C LEU A 151 -4.21 7.43 2.29
N HIS A 152 -3.27 8.17 2.87
CA HIS A 152 -3.05 8.17 4.32
C HIS A 152 -4.26 8.69 5.10
N ALA A 153 -4.97 9.69 4.59
CA ALA A 153 -6.20 10.15 5.21
C ALA A 153 -7.30 9.07 5.22
N VAL A 154 -7.39 8.23 4.18
CA VAL A 154 -8.28 7.05 4.17
C VAL A 154 -7.81 6.03 5.21
N HIS A 155 -6.52 5.68 5.25
CA HIS A 155 -5.98 4.75 6.24
C HIS A 155 -6.25 5.20 7.67
N ALA A 156 -5.98 6.47 8.00
CA ALA A 156 -6.21 7.03 9.32
C ALA A 156 -7.70 6.99 9.71
N ARG A 157 -8.63 7.30 8.80
CA ARG A 157 -10.07 7.19 9.07
C ARG A 157 -10.50 5.75 9.34
N THR A 158 -10.01 4.79 8.56
CA THR A 158 -10.35 3.37 8.75
C THR A 158 -9.85 2.85 10.11
N PHE A 159 -8.59 3.13 10.47
CA PHE A 159 -8.07 2.73 11.78
C PHE A 159 -8.78 3.44 12.93
N ASP A 160 -9.08 4.74 12.81
CA ASP A 160 -9.83 5.48 13.84
C ASP A 160 -11.24 4.91 14.03
N GLN A 161 -11.93 4.54 12.94
CA GLN A 161 -13.24 3.89 13.02
C GLN A 161 -13.15 2.54 13.74
N LEU A 162 -12.18 1.69 13.39
CA LEU A 162 -11.99 0.40 14.07
C LEU A 162 -11.66 0.56 15.55
N LEU A 163 -10.84 1.54 15.91
CA LEU A 163 -10.53 1.86 17.30
C LEU A 163 -11.78 2.36 18.05
N ARG A 164 -12.66 3.16 17.41
CA ARG A 164 -13.95 3.56 17.98
C ARG A 164 -14.87 2.37 18.20
N ASP A 165 -14.99 1.50 17.21
CA ASP A 165 -15.87 0.32 17.27
C ASP A 165 -15.44 -0.62 18.41
N ARG A 166 -14.13 -0.69 18.69
CA ARG A 166 -13.50 -1.41 19.81
C ARG A 166 -13.52 -0.66 21.15
N ARG A 167 -14.17 0.51 21.19
CA ARG A 167 -14.29 1.38 22.36
C ARG A 167 -12.93 1.79 22.96
N VAL A 168 -11.92 2.00 22.12
CA VAL A 168 -10.61 2.51 22.56
C VAL A 168 -10.77 3.96 23.04
N PRO A 169 -10.36 4.27 24.29
CA PRO A 169 -10.48 5.62 24.85
C PRO A 169 -9.88 6.70 23.94
N GLN A 170 -10.57 7.84 23.83
CA GLN A 170 -10.08 8.96 23.03
C GLN A 170 -8.75 9.50 23.57
N ALA A 171 -8.51 9.44 24.88
CA ALA A 171 -7.25 9.85 25.49
C ALA A 171 -6.06 9.15 24.81
N GLN A 172 -6.10 7.82 24.67
CA GLN A 172 -5.03 7.02 24.05
C GLN A 172 -4.86 7.30 22.55
N ARG A 173 -5.92 7.74 21.87
CA ARG A 173 -5.86 8.19 20.48
C ARG A 173 -5.23 9.58 20.37
N VAL A 174 -5.46 10.49 21.31
CA VAL A 174 -4.95 11.86 21.22
C VAL A 174 -3.52 11.98 21.77
N THR A 175 -3.07 11.09 22.67
CA THR A 175 -1.69 11.12 23.17
C THR A 175 -0.72 10.89 22.02
N THR A 176 -0.10 11.98 21.59
CA THR A 176 1.15 11.93 20.85
C THR A 176 2.19 11.43 21.85
N PRO A 177 2.93 10.33 21.59
CA PRO A 177 3.97 9.90 22.50
C PRO A 177 4.95 11.05 22.68
N THR A 178 4.94 11.65 23.87
CA THR A 178 5.98 12.57 24.27
C THR A 178 7.21 11.70 24.46
N PRO A 179 8.32 11.91 23.73
CA PRO A 179 9.54 11.15 24.01
C PRO A 179 9.89 11.39 25.48
N SER A 180 9.82 10.35 26.30
CA SER A 180 10.37 10.35 27.65
C SER A 180 11.88 10.44 27.51
N VAL A 181 12.38 11.66 27.37
CA VAL A 181 13.80 11.94 27.60
C VAL A 181 13.98 11.82 29.11
N SER A 182 14.40 10.64 29.56
CA SER A 182 14.96 10.45 30.89
C SER A 182 16.23 11.30 30.96
N THR A 183 16.06 12.57 31.30
CA THR A 183 17.15 13.49 31.53
C THR A 183 17.55 13.29 32.98
N SER A 184 18.50 12.37 33.21
CA SER A 184 19.20 12.28 34.48
C SER A 184 19.85 13.64 34.76
N GLY A 185 19.51 14.21 35.91
CA GLY A 185 19.89 15.56 36.29
C GLY A 185 21.40 15.77 36.39
N SER A 186 21.82 16.98 36.09
CA SER A 186 22.99 17.63 36.69
C SER A 186 22.72 19.13 36.70
N ASP A 187 22.63 19.65 37.91
CA ASP A 187 22.50 21.07 38.21
C ASP A 187 23.70 21.86 37.68
N ALA A 188 23.44 22.97 36.97
CA ALA A 188 24.28 24.17 36.99
C ALA A 188 23.44 25.35 36.51
N GLY A 189 23.23 26.31 37.42
CA GLY A 189 22.46 27.52 37.15
C GLY A 189 23.12 28.45 36.13
N ALA A 190 22.29 29.05 35.28
CA ALA A 190 22.61 30.29 34.60
C ALA A 190 21.32 31.07 34.35
N SER A 191 21.22 32.22 35.02
CA SER A 191 20.22 33.25 34.77
C SER A 191 20.50 33.91 33.42
N GLY A 192 19.49 34.02 32.56
CA GLY A 192 19.66 34.59 31.22
C GLY A 192 18.34 34.86 30.49
N THR A 193 17.84 36.07 30.67
CA THR A 193 17.16 36.94 29.69
C THR A 193 16.02 36.38 28.83
N VAL A 194 14.81 36.89 29.10
CA VAL A 194 13.58 36.71 28.31
C VAL A 194 13.73 37.41 26.95
N GLY A 195 13.86 36.62 25.89
CA GLY A 195 13.71 37.06 24.49
C GLY A 195 12.33 36.68 23.97
N THR A 196 11.42 37.65 23.91
CA THR A 196 10.11 37.52 23.27
C THR A 196 10.30 37.29 21.77
N SER A 197 10.21 36.03 21.33
CA SER A 197 10.16 35.70 19.91
C SER A 197 8.71 35.68 19.46
N GLY A 198 8.38 36.62 18.58
CA GLY A 198 7.06 36.76 17.98
C GLY A 198 6.60 35.51 17.27
N ALA A 199 5.28 35.38 17.14
CA ALA A 199 4.61 34.34 16.39
C ALA A 199 5.17 34.28 14.96
N SER A 200 6.07 33.33 14.72
CA SER A 200 6.45 32.90 13.39
C SER A 200 5.20 32.34 12.73
N GLY A 201 4.65 33.10 11.78
CA GLY A 201 3.71 32.58 10.81
C GLY A 201 4.25 31.26 10.28
N ALA A 202 3.40 30.24 10.27
CA ALA A 202 3.69 28.91 9.76
C ALA A 202 4.11 29.02 8.30
N SER A 203 5.39 29.31 8.07
CA SER A 203 6.05 29.11 6.80
C SER A 203 6.09 27.60 6.66
N GLY A 204 5.13 27.07 5.89
CA GLY A 204 4.99 25.64 5.67
C GLY A 204 6.33 25.10 5.18
N THR A 205 7.01 24.33 6.04
CA THR A 205 8.23 23.64 5.65
C THR A 205 7.91 22.83 4.39
N PRO A 206 8.65 23.00 3.29
CA PRO A 206 8.39 22.26 2.08
C PRO A 206 8.45 20.76 2.38
N ALA A 207 7.52 20.00 1.80
CA ALA A 207 7.46 18.56 2.01
C ALA A 207 8.77 17.89 1.60
N ASP A 208 9.47 17.28 2.56
CA ASP A 208 10.68 16.50 2.30
C ASP A 208 10.29 15.14 1.72
N ARG A 209 10.31 15.06 0.39
CA ARG A 209 10.04 13.84 -0.37
C ARG A 209 10.94 12.67 0.07
N GLY A 210 12.21 12.92 0.37
CA GLY A 210 13.17 11.89 0.74
C GLY A 210 12.95 11.35 2.16
N ALA A 211 12.53 12.21 3.09
CA ALA A 211 12.06 11.77 4.41
C ALA A 211 10.78 10.94 4.30
N ALA A 212 9.80 11.38 3.51
CA ALA A 212 8.58 10.63 3.27
C ALA A 212 8.87 9.26 2.65
N ALA A 213 9.71 9.20 1.60
CA ALA A 213 10.07 7.94 0.93
C ALA A 213 10.70 6.91 1.89
N ARG A 214 11.61 7.36 2.78
CA ARG A 214 12.22 6.49 3.81
C ARG A 214 11.22 6.05 4.86
N ALA A 215 10.34 6.95 5.29
CA ALA A 215 9.28 6.62 6.23
C ALA A 215 8.32 5.58 5.62
N GLU A 216 7.97 5.69 4.35
CA GLU A 216 7.17 4.67 3.65
C GLU A 216 7.89 3.33 3.55
N ALA A 217 9.18 3.32 3.17
CA ALA A 217 9.97 2.10 3.04
C ALA A 217 10.12 1.33 4.37
N ALA A 218 10.08 2.01 5.52
CA ALA A 218 10.19 1.39 6.83
C ALA A 218 9.07 0.37 7.13
N ALA A 219 7.94 0.45 6.44
CA ALA A 219 6.80 -0.46 6.59
C ALA A 219 7.12 -1.93 6.31
N VAL A 220 8.17 -2.18 5.53
CA VAL A 220 8.62 -3.53 5.14
C VAL A 220 10.05 -3.81 5.58
N SER A 221 10.51 -3.09 6.61
CA SER A 221 11.73 -3.44 7.32
C SER A 221 11.58 -4.82 7.99
N PRO A 222 12.67 -5.57 8.23
CA PRO A 222 12.60 -6.86 8.91
C PRO A 222 11.87 -6.79 10.27
N ALA A 223 12.10 -5.72 11.04
CA ALA A 223 11.43 -5.51 12.32
C ALA A 223 9.92 -5.29 12.15
N ALA A 224 9.50 -4.44 11.21
CA ALA A 224 8.08 -4.18 10.94
C ALA A 224 7.35 -5.44 10.42
N LEU A 225 8.02 -6.26 9.60
CA LEU A 225 7.46 -7.53 9.12
C LEU A 225 7.33 -8.59 10.23
N ALA A 226 8.28 -8.63 11.17
CA ALA A 226 8.21 -9.50 12.34
C ALA A 226 7.10 -9.06 13.31
N GLU A 227 6.97 -7.75 13.56
CA GLU A 227 5.87 -7.19 14.35
C GLU A 227 4.51 -7.48 13.68
N LEU A 228 4.41 -7.29 12.37
CA LEU A 228 3.21 -7.63 11.60
C LEU A 228 2.87 -9.12 11.70
N ALA A 229 3.85 -10.02 11.67
CA ALA A 229 3.62 -11.45 11.83
C ALA A 229 3.14 -11.86 13.23
N SER A 230 3.38 -11.03 14.25
CA SER A 230 2.82 -11.24 15.59
C SER A 230 1.36 -10.81 15.72
N ALA A 231 0.82 -10.08 14.74
CA ALA A 231 -0.57 -9.67 14.74
C ALA A 231 -1.51 -10.89 14.62
N HIS A 232 -2.67 -10.77 15.25
CA HIS A 232 -3.75 -11.73 15.13
C HIS A 232 -4.19 -11.91 13.69
N ALA A 233 -4.52 -13.15 13.32
CA ALA A 233 -4.96 -13.52 11.98
C ALA A 233 -6.12 -12.66 11.46
N GLY A 234 -7.03 -12.21 12.35
CA GLY A 234 -8.15 -11.33 12.00
C GLY A 234 -7.76 -9.87 11.70
N GLN A 235 -6.61 -9.37 12.18
CA GLN A 235 -6.13 -8.00 11.89
C GLN A 235 -5.06 -7.97 10.80
N LEU A 236 -4.39 -9.10 10.58
CA LEU A 236 -3.28 -9.23 9.66
C LEU A 236 -3.58 -8.79 8.21
N PRO A 237 -4.77 -9.08 7.62
CA PRO A 237 -5.08 -8.57 6.29
C PRO A 237 -5.11 -7.05 6.22
N LEU A 238 -5.66 -6.37 7.23
CA LEU A 238 -5.74 -4.91 7.25
C LEU A 238 -4.36 -4.26 7.43
N LEU A 239 -3.59 -4.75 8.40
CA LEU A 239 -2.25 -4.24 8.69
C LEU A 239 -1.26 -4.54 7.55
N GLY A 240 -1.32 -5.75 6.97
CA GLY A 240 -0.49 -6.15 5.82
C GLY A 240 -0.81 -5.34 4.57
N SER A 241 -2.09 -5.06 4.34
CA SER A 241 -2.55 -4.19 3.27
C SER A 241 -2.05 -2.75 3.42
N PHE A 242 -2.09 -2.20 4.65
CA PHE A 242 -1.49 -0.91 4.95
C PHE A 242 0.03 -0.91 4.67
N GLY A 243 0.75 -1.94 5.11
CA GLY A 243 2.18 -2.12 4.82
C GLY A 243 2.49 -2.18 3.32
N ALA A 244 1.67 -2.91 2.54
CA ALA A 244 1.81 -3.01 1.09
C ALA A 244 1.59 -1.67 0.38
N CYS A 245 0.57 -0.90 0.78
CA CYS A 245 0.35 0.44 0.23
C CYS A 245 1.55 1.35 0.46
N ARG A 246 2.10 1.33 1.68
CA ARG A 246 3.29 2.10 2.05
C ARG A 246 4.52 1.70 1.24
N ALA A 247 4.79 0.41 1.11
CA ALA A 247 5.90 -0.07 0.28
C ALA A 247 5.77 0.37 -1.19
N ARG A 248 4.55 0.38 -1.75
CA ARG A 248 4.30 0.91 -3.10
C ARG A 248 4.56 2.42 -3.18
N LEU A 249 4.07 3.19 -2.20
CA LEU A 249 4.30 4.64 -2.11
C LEU A 249 5.80 4.95 -1.99
N ALA A 250 6.56 4.17 -1.23
CA ALA A 250 8.02 4.32 -1.14
C ALA A 250 8.69 4.28 -2.52
N GLY A 251 8.27 3.33 -3.37
CA GLY A 251 8.74 3.23 -4.76
C GLY A 251 8.36 4.44 -5.62
N LEU A 252 7.11 4.93 -5.51
CA LEU A 252 6.65 6.15 -6.22
C LEU A 252 7.40 7.41 -5.77
N LEU A 253 7.88 7.44 -4.54
CA LEU A 253 8.66 8.54 -3.98
C LEU A 253 10.17 8.40 -4.25
N GLY A 254 10.60 7.36 -4.98
CA GLY A 254 11.99 7.15 -5.39
C GLY A 254 12.84 6.33 -4.42
N SER A 255 12.25 5.70 -3.42
CA SER A 255 12.93 4.80 -2.47
C SER A 255 12.25 3.42 -2.46
N PRO A 256 12.47 2.59 -3.50
CA PRO A 256 11.86 1.26 -3.55
C PRO A 256 12.21 0.44 -2.31
N ALA A 257 11.22 -0.29 -1.80
CA ALA A 257 11.39 -1.18 -0.66
C ALA A 257 12.48 -2.23 -0.93
N ARG A 258 13.33 -2.46 0.08
CA ARG A 258 14.27 -3.58 0.09
C ARG A 258 13.61 -4.75 0.81
N TRP A 259 13.35 -5.81 0.06
CA TRP A 259 12.74 -7.02 0.61
C TRP A 259 13.80 -7.98 1.14
N PRO A 260 13.52 -8.68 2.24
CA PRO A 260 14.28 -9.88 2.59
C PRO A 260 14.32 -10.88 1.42
N GLU A 261 15.33 -11.73 1.44
CA GLU A 261 15.42 -12.85 0.51
C GLU A 261 14.20 -13.78 0.67
N TRP A 262 13.84 -14.46 -0.42
CA TRP A 262 12.79 -15.46 -0.36
C TRP A 262 13.26 -16.62 0.51
N GLY A 263 12.47 -17.00 1.50
CA GLY A 263 12.74 -18.23 2.22
C GLY A 263 12.55 -19.46 1.34
N THR A 264 13.14 -20.56 1.76
CA THR A 264 13.08 -21.86 1.06
C THR A 264 12.04 -22.80 1.64
N ALA A 265 11.49 -22.49 2.82
CA ALA A 265 10.54 -23.34 3.51
C ALA A 265 9.11 -23.11 2.98
N ALA A 266 8.30 -24.17 2.94
CA ALA A 266 6.87 -24.03 2.65
C ALA A 266 6.20 -23.16 3.72
N SER A 267 5.35 -22.23 3.31
CA SER A 267 4.49 -21.46 4.21
C SER A 267 3.01 -21.89 4.08
N PRO A 268 2.18 -21.72 5.12
CA PRO A 268 0.75 -21.99 5.03
C PRO A 268 0.02 -21.15 3.96
N ALA A 269 0.57 -19.99 3.57
CA ALA A 269 0.01 -19.13 2.53
C ALA A 269 0.35 -19.62 1.10
N ASP A 270 1.38 -20.45 0.92
CA ASP A 270 1.96 -20.77 -0.38
C ASP A 270 0.94 -21.46 -1.32
N GLY A 271 0.06 -22.32 -0.79
CA GLY A 271 -0.98 -22.98 -1.59
C GLY A 271 -1.99 -22.01 -2.19
N GLY A 272 -2.45 -21.02 -1.41
CA GLY A 272 -3.36 -19.97 -1.86
C GLY A 272 -2.69 -19.02 -2.84
N LEU A 273 -1.45 -18.61 -2.55
CA LEU A 273 -0.64 -17.77 -3.44
C LEU A 273 -0.38 -18.46 -4.78
N LEU A 274 -0.06 -19.76 -4.77
CA LEU A 274 0.18 -20.54 -5.98
C LEU A 274 -1.09 -20.64 -6.84
N ALA A 275 -2.25 -20.90 -6.23
CA ALA A 275 -3.52 -20.92 -6.95
C ALA A 275 -3.84 -19.57 -7.63
N ALA A 276 -3.60 -18.46 -6.92
CA ALA A 276 -3.81 -17.12 -7.44
C ALA A 276 -2.90 -16.82 -8.65
N HIS A 277 -1.61 -17.14 -8.55
CA HIS A 277 -0.64 -16.89 -9.62
C HIS A 277 -0.86 -17.79 -10.84
N ARG A 278 -1.25 -19.06 -10.65
CA ARG A 278 -1.61 -19.96 -11.77
C ARG A 278 -2.81 -19.42 -12.56
N ARG A 279 -3.85 -18.91 -11.87
CA ARG A 279 -5.00 -18.28 -12.52
C ARG A 279 -4.59 -17.02 -13.29
N ALA A 280 -3.80 -16.14 -12.68
CA ALA A 280 -3.32 -14.93 -13.33
C ALA A 280 -2.45 -15.24 -14.55
N ARG A 281 -1.56 -16.22 -14.44
CA ARG A 281 -0.74 -16.73 -15.56
C ARG A 281 -1.61 -17.14 -16.74
N TYR A 282 -2.64 -17.96 -16.50
CA TYR A 282 -3.54 -18.40 -17.57
C TYR A 282 -4.24 -17.21 -18.26
N HIS A 283 -4.73 -16.22 -17.49
CA HIS A 283 -5.33 -15.02 -18.08
C HIS A 283 -4.32 -14.20 -18.89
N LEU A 284 -3.07 -14.11 -18.45
CA LEU A 284 -1.99 -13.44 -19.18
C LEU A 284 -1.57 -14.19 -20.46
N GLU A 285 -1.59 -15.52 -20.46
CA GLU A 285 -1.37 -16.34 -21.67
C GLU A 285 -2.45 -16.07 -22.72
N VAL A 286 -3.73 -16.04 -22.31
CA VAL A 286 -4.85 -15.69 -23.18
C VAL A 286 -4.71 -14.25 -23.71
N ALA A 287 -4.33 -13.30 -22.85
CA ALA A 287 -4.10 -11.93 -23.27
C ALA A 287 -2.94 -11.83 -24.28
N ALA A 288 -1.81 -12.51 -24.04
CA ALA A 288 -0.66 -12.52 -24.93
C ALA A 288 -1.01 -13.07 -26.32
N ALA A 289 -1.80 -14.14 -26.38
CA ALA A 289 -2.29 -14.74 -27.62
C ALA A 289 -3.24 -13.84 -28.43
N ARG A 290 -3.88 -12.86 -27.76
CA ARG A 290 -4.82 -11.91 -28.39
C ARG A 290 -4.22 -10.52 -28.61
N THR A 291 -2.98 -10.31 -28.19
CA THR A 291 -2.25 -9.05 -28.37
C THR A 291 -1.49 -9.07 -29.70
N PRO A 292 -1.60 -8.01 -30.54
CA PRO A 292 -0.79 -7.86 -31.74
C PRO A 292 0.71 -7.97 -31.45
N ASP A 293 1.50 -8.41 -32.42
CA ASP A 293 2.94 -8.68 -32.22
C ASP A 293 3.70 -7.44 -31.70
N ASP A 294 3.40 -6.26 -32.25
CA ASP A 294 4.04 -4.98 -31.87
C ASP A 294 3.84 -4.62 -30.38
N ASP A 295 2.72 -5.03 -29.78
CA ASP A 295 2.36 -4.73 -28.39
C ASP A 295 2.64 -5.90 -27.43
N ARG A 296 2.94 -7.10 -27.95
CA ARG A 296 3.02 -8.34 -27.16
C ARG A 296 4.13 -8.30 -26.10
N GLY A 297 5.21 -7.57 -26.35
CA GLY A 297 6.38 -7.52 -25.46
C GLY A 297 6.05 -7.11 -24.02
N ALA A 298 5.11 -6.18 -23.81
CA ALA A 298 4.69 -5.78 -22.48
C ALA A 298 3.94 -6.90 -21.74
N VAL A 299 3.04 -7.59 -22.41
CA VAL A 299 2.28 -8.72 -21.85
C VAL A 299 3.20 -9.90 -21.55
N SER A 300 4.13 -10.23 -22.46
CA SER A 300 5.09 -11.33 -22.28
C SER A 300 6.01 -11.11 -21.07
N ARG A 301 6.44 -9.87 -20.81
CA ARG A 301 7.23 -9.56 -19.60
C ARG A 301 6.44 -9.80 -18.32
N GLU A 302 5.16 -9.44 -18.30
CA GLU A 302 4.30 -9.70 -17.14
C GLU A 302 4.04 -11.20 -16.96
N LEU A 303 3.76 -11.91 -18.05
CA LEU A 303 3.59 -13.35 -18.04
C LEU A 303 4.85 -14.06 -17.48
N ALA A 304 6.04 -13.65 -17.90
CA ALA A 304 7.29 -14.22 -17.39
C ALA A 304 7.48 -13.95 -15.89
N ARG A 305 7.14 -12.75 -15.39
CA ARG A 305 7.18 -12.44 -13.95
C ARG A 305 6.26 -13.35 -13.14
N VAL A 306 5.00 -13.46 -13.55
CA VAL A 306 4.01 -14.30 -12.86
C VAL A 306 4.40 -15.78 -12.93
N ALA A 307 4.88 -16.26 -14.09
CA ALA A 307 5.37 -17.63 -14.24
C ALA A 307 6.59 -17.91 -13.34
N GLY A 308 7.52 -16.94 -13.20
CA GLY A 308 8.64 -17.06 -12.28
C GLY A 308 8.22 -17.19 -10.81
N VAL A 309 7.14 -16.49 -10.40
CA VAL A 309 6.56 -16.67 -9.05
C VAL A 309 5.96 -18.06 -8.88
N VAL A 310 5.23 -18.59 -9.88
CA VAL A 310 4.68 -19.96 -9.84
C VAL A 310 5.79 -20.97 -9.59
N VAL A 311 6.88 -20.92 -10.36
CA VAL A 311 8.03 -21.82 -10.21
C VAL A 311 8.65 -21.72 -8.82
N ARG A 312 8.81 -20.51 -8.29
CA ARG A 312 9.35 -20.31 -6.93
C ARG A 312 8.44 -20.91 -5.84
N LEU A 313 7.13 -20.68 -5.92
CA LEU A 313 6.17 -21.22 -4.95
C LEU A 313 6.12 -22.76 -5.00
N GLU A 314 6.18 -23.36 -6.20
CA GLU A 314 6.26 -24.81 -6.37
C GLU A 314 7.57 -25.37 -5.78
N SER A 315 8.70 -24.70 -5.98
CA SER A 315 10.01 -25.13 -5.46
C SER A 315 10.09 -25.14 -3.93
N ARG A 316 9.28 -24.32 -3.24
CA ARG A 316 9.14 -24.29 -1.78
C ARG A 316 8.26 -25.42 -1.24
N GLY A 317 7.62 -26.20 -2.12
CA GLY A 317 6.63 -27.23 -1.74
C GLY A 317 5.20 -26.71 -1.66
N GLY A 318 4.91 -25.52 -2.19
CA GLY A 318 3.55 -25.02 -2.33
C GLY A 318 2.71 -25.98 -3.16
N SER A 319 1.60 -26.46 -2.60
CA SER A 319 0.65 -27.33 -3.31
C SER A 319 -0.75 -26.71 -3.27
N SER A 320 -1.36 -26.57 -4.44
CA SER A 320 -2.74 -26.09 -4.60
C SER A 320 -3.64 -27.17 -5.24
N GLY A 321 -3.20 -28.43 -5.20
CA GLY A 321 -3.77 -29.50 -6.04
C GLY A 321 -3.35 -29.39 -7.52
N ALA A 322 -3.87 -30.31 -8.33
CA ALA A 322 -3.67 -30.30 -9.77
C ALA A 322 -4.38 -29.08 -10.40
N PRO A 323 -3.70 -28.31 -11.28
CA PRO A 323 -4.35 -27.18 -11.94
C PRO A 323 -5.49 -27.67 -12.86
N PRO A 324 -6.60 -26.95 -12.95
CA PRO A 324 -7.65 -27.25 -13.91
C PRO A 324 -7.14 -27.08 -15.35
N ALA A 325 -7.81 -27.71 -16.32
CA ALA A 325 -7.47 -27.57 -17.74
C ALA A 325 -7.61 -26.13 -18.28
N GLY A 326 -8.40 -25.28 -17.60
CA GLY A 326 -8.52 -23.86 -17.89
C GLY A 326 -9.26 -23.12 -16.79
N TYR A 327 -9.17 -21.79 -16.80
CA TYR A 327 -9.91 -20.91 -15.91
C TYR A 327 -10.99 -20.15 -16.69
N PRO A 328 -12.16 -19.88 -16.09
CA PRO A 328 -13.18 -19.05 -16.74
C PRO A 328 -12.62 -17.64 -17.01
N LEU A 329 -12.93 -17.11 -18.19
CA LEU A 329 -12.60 -15.73 -18.54
C LEU A 329 -13.72 -14.80 -18.03
N PRO A 330 -13.37 -13.61 -17.52
CA PRO A 330 -14.35 -12.64 -17.02
C PRO A 330 -15.23 -12.04 -18.14
N PHE A 331 -14.74 -12.06 -19.37
CA PHE A 331 -15.42 -11.58 -20.57
C PHE A 331 -14.77 -12.18 -21.83
N PRO A 332 -15.44 -12.16 -22.99
CA PRO A 332 -14.85 -12.59 -24.26
C PRO A 332 -13.66 -11.70 -24.67
N VAL A 333 -12.54 -12.33 -25.07
CA VAL A 333 -11.30 -11.64 -25.47
C VAL A 333 -11.06 -11.86 -26.96
N ARG A 334 -11.55 -10.93 -27.79
CA ARG A 334 -11.55 -11.06 -29.26
C ARG A 334 -10.51 -10.19 -29.96
N ASP A 335 -10.01 -9.17 -29.27
CA ASP A 335 -9.11 -8.16 -29.82
C ASP A 335 -8.07 -7.70 -28.76
N GLY A 336 -7.11 -6.88 -29.21
CA GLY A 336 -6.05 -6.36 -28.34
C GLY A 336 -6.56 -5.45 -27.21
N ALA A 337 -7.65 -4.72 -27.41
CA ALA A 337 -8.25 -3.89 -26.36
C ALA A 337 -8.85 -4.75 -25.24
N ALA A 338 -9.54 -5.84 -25.60
CA ALA A 338 -10.03 -6.83 -24.66
C ALA A 338 -8.87 -7.57 -23.97
N ALA A 339 -7.77 -7.84 -24.67
CA ALA A 339 -6.57 -8.42 -24.08
C ALA A 339 -5.97 -7.50 -23.01
N ARG A 340 -5.84 -6.20 -23.29
CA ARG A 340 -5.39 -5.19 -22.32
C ARG A 340 -6.30 -5.14 -21.10
N ARG A 341 -7.64 -5.12 -21.28
CA ARG A 341 -8.59 -5.20 -20.17
C ARG A 341 -8.43 -6.49 -19.36
N LEU A 342 -8.10 -7.61 -20.01
CA LEU A 342 -7.87 -8.88 -19.33
C LEU A 342 -6.61 -8.84 -18.47
N VAL A 343 -5.53 -8.20 -18.92
CA VAL A 343 -4.32 -8.00 -18.11
C VAL A 343 -4.65 -7.19 -16.85
N THR A 344 -5.34 -6.07 -17.01
CA THR A 344 -5.80 -5.23 -15.88
C THR A 344 -6.66 -6.02 -14.89
N HIS A 345 -7.60 -6.82 -15.40
CA HIS A 345 -8.43 -7.70 -14.57
C HIS A 345 -7.63 -8.77 -13.84
N ALA A 346 -6.68 -9.42 -14.52
CA ALA A 346 -5.84 -10.47 -13.97
C ALA A 346 -4.98 -9.94 -12.81
N LEU A 347 -4.34 -8.77 -12.97
CA LEU A 347 -3.50 -8.16 -11.94
C LEU A 347 -4.32 -7.67 -10.73
N THR A 348 -5.48 -7.05 -10.96
CA THR A 348 -6.39 -6.62 -9.88
C THR A 348 -6.94 -7.82 -9.08
N THR A 349 -7.27 -8.91 -9.78
CA THR A 349 -7.72 -10.15 -9.15
C THR A 349 -6.58 -10.85 -8.41
N LEU A 350 -5.37 -10.84 -8.97
CA LEU A 350 -4.16 -11.41 -8.35
C LEU A 350 -3.82 -10.69 -7.05
N GLU A 351 -3.83 -9.36 -7.05
CA GLU A 351 -3.63 -8.52 -5.86
C GLU A 351 -4.61 -8.92 -4.76
N THR A 352 -5.90 -8.94 -5.08
CA THR A 352 -6.97 -9.30 -4.14
C THR A 352 -6.81 -10.72 -3.62
N ALA A 353 -6.55 -11.69 -4.51
CA ALA A 353 -6.37 -13.08 -4.12
C ALA A 353 -5.13 -13.29 -3.22
N CYS A 354 -4.02 -12.61 -3.48
CA CYS A 354 -2.86 -12.64 -2.58
C CYS A 354 -3.20 -12.01 -1.22
N GLY A 355 -3.95 -10.91 -1.18
CA GLY A 355 -4.37 -10.32 0.10
C GLY A 355 -5.23 -11.25 0.96
N THR A 356 -6.05 -12.11 0.35
CA THR A 356 -6.84 -13.10 1.11
C THR A 356 -6.00 -14.13 1.85
N THR A 357 -4.71 -14.31 1.52
CA THR A 357 -3.83 -15.28 2.18
C THR A 357 -3.13 -14.73 3.42
N TRP A 358 -3.25 -13.42 3.74
CA TRP A 358 -2.56 -12.82 4.88
C TRP A 358 -2.87 -13.52 6.20
N ALA A 359 -4.14 -13.85 6.46
CA ALA A 359 -4.54 -14.49 7.72
C ALA A 359 -3.81 -15.81 7.99
N ALA A 360 -3.50 -16.58 6.93
CA ALA A 360 -2.75 -17.83 7.02
C ALA A 360 -1.26 -17.62 7.40
N GLY A 361 -0.75 -16.39 7.28
CA GLY A 361 0.62 -16.04 7.65
C GLY A 361 0.81 -15.64 9.11
N SER A 362 -0.25 -15.62 9.94
CA SER A 362 -0.13 -15.27 11.36
C SER A 362 0.87 -16.20 12.06
N GLY A 363 1.79 -15.61 12.83
CA GLY A 363 2.89 -16.31 13.49
C GLY A 363 4.08 -16.68 12.57
N SER A 364 4.03 -16.34 11.27
CA SER A 364 5.11 -16.62 10.31
C SER A 364 5.56 -15.35 9.60
N THR A 365 6.70 -14.81 10.02
CA THR A 365 7.35 -13.65 9.37
C THR A 365 7.61 -13.90 7.89
N GLU A 366 7.99 -15.12 7.52
CA GLU A 366 8.23 -15.51 6.13
C GLU A 366 6.95 -15.46 5.29
N ALA A 367 5.84 -16.00 5.80
CA ALA A 367 4.55 -15.99 5.11
C ALA A 367 4.02 -14.56 4.92
N VAL A 368 4.13 -13.72 5.96
CA VAL A 368 3.74 -12.31 5.91
C VAL A 368 4.61 -11.52 4.94
N THR A 369 5.92 -11.73 4.98
CA THR A 369 6.87 -11.08 4.05
C THR A 369 6.55 -11.46 2.61
N THR A 370 6.38 -12.75 2.33
CA THR A 370 6.09 -13.27 0.99
C THR A 370 4.76 -12.75 0.46
N THR A 371 3.70 -12.82 1.27
CA THR A 371 2.37 -12.32 0.88
C THR A 371 2.40 -10.81 0.62
N THR A 372 2.99 -10.03 1.52
CA THR A 372 3.06 -8.56 1.37
C THR A 372 3.88 -8.18 0.14
N ARG A 373 5.02 -8.85 -0.10
CA ARG A 373 5.83 -8.66 -1.31
C ARG A 373 5.03 -8.93 -2.58
N LEU A 374 4.31 -10.06 -2.65
CA LEU A 374 3.54 -10.42 -3.84
C LEU A 374 2.35 -9.50 -4.09
N VAL A 375 1.71 -8.97 -3.03
CA VAL A 375 0.71 -7.90 -3.18
C VAL A 375 1.35 -6.64 -3.75
N VAL A 376 2.52 -6.21 -3.24
CA VAL A 376 3.23 -5.04 -3.76
C VAL A 376 3.66 -5.22 -5.21
N ASP A 377 4.14 -6.41 -5.58
CA ASP A 377 4.51 -6.74 -6.95
C ASP A 377 3.27 -6.67 -7.88
N ALA A 378 2.11 -7.20 -7.44
CA ALA A 378 0.86 -7.14 -8.21
C ALA A 378 0.33 -5.70 -8.37
N VAL A 379 0.37 -4.88 -7.32
CA VAL A 379 -0.01 -3.46 -7.39
C VAL A 379 0.94 -2.68 -8.30
N THR A 380 2.24 -2.94 -8.21
CA THR A 380 3.26 -2.28 -9.05
C THR A 380 3.07 -2.64 -10.53
N ALA A 381 2.80 -3.92 -10.82
CA ALA A 381 2.43 -4.37 -12.14
C ALA A 381 1.14 -3.67 -12.61
N GLY A 382 0.08 -3.66 -11.77
CA GLY A 382 -1.19 -3.02 -12.10
C GLY A 382 -1.04 -1.55 -12.50
N ASP A 383 -0.21 -0.78 -11.76
CA ASP A 383 0.06 0.62 -12.05
C ASP A 383 0.70 0.83 -13.43
N ALA A 384 1.62 -0.06 -13.84
CA ALA A 384 2.18 -0.04 -15.20
C ALA A 384 1.12 -0.27 -16.30
N TRP A 385 -0.01 -0.87 -15.94
CA TRP A 385 -1.19 -1.06 -16.81
C TRP A 385 -2.30 -0.02 -16.58
N GLY A 386 -2.04 1.01 -15.77
CA GLY A 386 -2.98 2.10 -15.48
C GLY A 386 -4.00 1.80 -14.38
N VAL A 387 -3.79 0.78 -13.54
CA VAL A 387 -4.61 0.55 -12.34
C VAL A 387 -4.21 1.57 -11.28
N PRO A 388 -5.12 2.45 -10.83
CA PRO A 388 -4.78 3.43 -9.81
C PRO A 388 -4.51 2.75 -8.47
N LEU A 389 -3.50 3.24 -7.75
CA LEU A 389 -3.24 2.82 -6.38
C LEU A 389 -4.44 3.14 -5.48
N ARG A 390 -4.98 2.12 -4.81
CA ARG A 390 -6.06 2.22 -3.83
C ARG A 390 -5.54 2.20 -2.40
N ALA A 391 -6.34 2.76 -1.49
CA ALA A 391 -6.12 2.54 -0.06
C ALA A 391 -6.42 1.07 0.25
N PHE A 392 -5.58 0.45 1.08
CA PHE A 392 -5.67 -0.96 1.42
C PHE A 392 -5.71 -1.94 0.22
N PRO A 393 -4.62 -2.05 -0.57
CA PRO A 393 -4.51 -3.05 -1.63
C PRO A 393 -4.63 -4.48 -1.08
N GLY A 394 -5.21 -5.40 -1.85
CA GLY A 394 -5.42 -6.79 -1.45
C GLY A 394 -6.66 -7.04 -0.59
N LEU A 395 -7.34 -6.00 -0.08
CA LEU A 395 -8.66 -6.14 0.53
C LEU A 395 -9.75 -5.94 -0.53
N LEU A 396 -10.84 -6.68 -0.39
CA LEU A 396 -12.06 -6.42 -1.16
C LEU A 396 -12.59 -5.04 -0.74
N SER A 397 -12.67 -4.13 -1.70
CA SER A 397 -13.24 -2.79 -1.55
C SER A 397 -14.75 -2.80 -1.70
#